data_AF-A0A520F7R8-F1
#
_entry.id   AF-A0A520F7R8-F1
#
_cell.length_a   1.000
_cell.length_b   1.000
_cell.length_c   1.000
_cell.angle_alpha   90.00
_cell.angle_beta   90.00
_cell.angle_gamma   90.00
#
_symmetry.space_group_name_H-M   'P 1'
#
loop_
_entity.id
_entity.type
_entity.pdbx_description
1 polymer ?
#
loop_
_entity_poly.entity_id
_entity_poly.type
_entity_poly.pdbx_seq_one_letter_code
_entity_poly.pdbx_strand_id
1 'polypeptide(L)' 'MSGHSKWATTKHKKAVIDAKRGKAFAKLIKNIEVAARTGGGDPAGNPTLYDAIQKAKKT' A
#
# COMPACT_ATOMS: atom_id res chain seq x y z
N MET A 1 30.71 6.61 -20.75
CA MET A 1 29.56 7.24 -20.06
C MET A 1 28.27 6.73 -20.67
N SER A 2 27.49 5.96 -19.90
CA SER A 2 26.18 5.43 -20.30
C SER A 2 25.10 6.52 -20.23
N GLY A 3 25.17 7.52 -21.11
CA GLY A 3 24.27 8.67 -21.10
C GLY A 3 22.89 8.40 -21.73
N HIS A 4 22.81 7.49 -22.70
CA HIS A 4 21.61 7.32 -23.53
C HIS A 4 20.56 6.36 -22.96
N SER A 5 20.91 5.50 -22.01
CA SER A 5 20.01 4.45 -21.48
C SER A 5 19.64 4.61 -20.00
N LYS A 6 20.28 5.54 -19.28
CA LYS A 6 20.06 5.76 -17.84
C LYS A 6 18.57 6.00 -17.52
N TRP A 7 17.93 6.88 -18.29
CA TRP A 7 16.50 7.16 -18.12
C TRP A 7 15.62 5.94 -18.38
N ALA A 8 15.88 5.20 -19.46
CA ALA A 8 15.11 4.00 -19.81
C ALA A 8 15.21 2.93 -18.70
N THR A 9 16.41 2.71 -18.16
CA THR A 9 16.63 1.77 -17.05
C THR A 9 15.93 2.24 -15.76
N THR A 10 16.03 3.52 -15.42
CA THR A 10 15.34 4.09 -14.25
C THR A 10 13.83 4.00 -14.39
N LYS A 11 13.28 4.31 -15.58
CA LYS A 11 11.84 4.21 -15.89
C LYS A 11 11.34 2.78 -15.69
N HIS A 12 12.03 1.79 -16.26
CA HIS A 12 11.62 0.39 -16.14
C HIS A 12 11.67 -0.09 -14.68
N LYS A 13 12.76 0.21 -13.96
CA LYS A 13 12.90 -0.13 -12.54
C LYS A 13 11.81 0.51 -11.69
N LYS A 14 11.50 1.80 -11.94
CA LYS A 14 10.42 2.52 -11.24
C LYS A 14 9.05 1.89 -11.53
N ALA A 15 8.73 1.57 -12.78
CA ALA A 15 7.46 0.95 -13.14
C ALA A 15 7.21 -0.38 -12.40
N VAL A 16 8.23 -1.23 -12.25
CA VAL A 16 8.14 -2.49 -11.49
C VAL A 16 7.89 -2.23 -10.01
N ILE A 17 8.57 -1.23 -9.42
CA ILE A 17 8.40 -0.85 -8.01
C ILE A 17 7.00 -0.30 -7.77
N ASP A 18 6.54 0.60 -8.65
CA ASP A 18 5.23 1.24 -8.54
C ASP A 18 4.10 0.20 -8.70
N ALA A 19 4.24 -0.75 -9.63
CA ALA A 19 3.29 -1.85 -9.77
C ALA A 19 3.20 -2.75 -8.51
N LYS A 20 4.33 -3.02 -7.87
CA LYS A 20 4.36 -3.78 -6.59
C LYS A 20 3.72 -2.98 -5.46
N ARG A 21 4.01 -1.68 -5.36
CA ARG A 21 3.42 -0.77 -4.36
C ARG A 21 1.91 -0.64 -4.54
N GLY A 22 1.43 -0.47 -5.76
CA GLY A 22 -0.01 -0.38 -6.05
C GLY A 22 -0.77 -1.62 -5.60
N LYS A 23 -0.23 -2.82 -5.86
CA LYS A 23 -0.83 -4.09 -5.39
C LYS A 23 -0.86 -4.20 -3.86
N ALA A 24 0.20 -3.76 -3.18
CA ALA A 24 0.24 -3.75 -1.71
C ALA A 24 -0.79 -2.77 -1.12
N PHE A 25 -0.89 -1.57 -1.70
CA PHE A 25 -1.83 -0.54 -1.26
C PHE A 25 -3.29 -1.00 -1.42
N ALA A 26 -3.62 -1.63 -2.55
CA ALA A 26 -4.97 -2.18 -2.76
C ALA A 26 -5.36 -3.23 -1.70
N LYS A 27 -4.40 -4.07 -1.28
CA LYS A 27 -4.64 -5.06 -0.20
C LYS A 27 -4.87 -4.38 1.16
N LEU A 28 -4.11 -3.33 1.46
CA LEU A 28 -4.26 -2.57 2.71
C LEU A 28 -5.63 -1.89 2.80
N ILE A 29 -6.07 -1.24 1.71
CA ILE A 29 -7.41 -0.64 1.63
C ILE A 29 -8.48 -1.69 1.88
N LYS A 30 -8.41 -2.83 1.19
CA LYS A 30 -9.41 -3.89 1.33
C LYS A 30 -9.46 -4.45 2.75
N ASN A 31 -8.31 -4.57 3.42
CA ASN A 31 -8.27 -5.00 4.82
C ASN A 31 -8.93 -3.97 5.76
N ILE A 32 -8.70 -2.68 5.56
CA ILE A 32 -9.34 -1.61 6.34
C ILE A 32 -10.85 -1.61 6.10
N GLU A 33 -11.29 -1.73 4.84
CA GLU A 33 -12.71 -1.77 4.47
C GLU A 33 -13.42 -2.95 5.11
N VAL A 34 -12.82 -4.15 5.05
CA VAL A 34 -13.39 -5.35 5.67
C VAL A 34 -13.43 -5.20 7.19
N ALA A 35 -12.36 -4.72 7.82
CA ALA A 35 -12.32 -4.52 9.27
C ALA A 35 -13.37 -3.51 9.74
N ALA A 36 -13.56 -2.41 9.01
CA ALA A 36 -14.59 -1.42 9.29
C ALA A 36 -16.01 -1.96 9.08
N ARG A 37 -16.21 -2.81 8.07
CA ARG A 37 -17.51 -3.45 7.82
C ARG A 37 -17.89 -4.47 8.88
N THR A 38 -16.93 -5.24 9.40
CA THR A 38 -17.21 -6.31 10.37
C THR A 38 -17.29 -5.82 11.81
N GLY A 39 -16.44 -4.86 12.20
CA GLY A 39 -16.34 -4.40 13.60
C GLY A 39 -16.79 -2.96 13.83
N GLY A 40 -17.38 -2.31 12.83
CA GLY A 40 -17.76 -0.91 12.90
C GLY A 40 -16.61 0.06 12.60
N GLY A 41 -16.99 1.31 12.30
CA GLY A 41 -16.06 2.35 11.82
C GLY A 41 -15.24 3.05 12.91
N ASP A 42 -15.39 2.69 14.18
CA ASP A 42 -14.64 3.26 15.29
C ASP A 42 -13.36 2.44 15.58
N PRO A 43 -12.16 3.00 15.34
CA PRO A 43 -10.91 2.32 15.64
C PRO A 43 -10.67 2.08 17.14
N ALA A 44 -11.32 2.82 18.04
CA ALA A 44 -11.18 2.62 19.49
C ALA A 44 -11.93 1.38 19.97
N GLY A 45 -13.06 1.05 19.33
CA GLY A 45 -13.85 -0.15 19.61
C GLY A 45 -13.47 -1.37 18.77
N ASN A 46 -12.62 -1.21 17.76
CA ASN A 46 -12.26 -2.26 16.81
C ASN A 46 -10.74 -2.40 16.67
N PRO A 47 -10.10 -3.28 17.47
CA PRO A 47 -8.66 -3.51 17.43
C PRO A 47 -8.16 -3.94 16.04
N THR A 48 -8.96 -4.69 15.29
CA THR A 48 -8.64 -5.14 13.93
C THR A 48 -8.52 -3.96 12.97
N LEU A 49 -9.42 -2.98 13.09
CA LEU A 49 -9.38 -1.75 12.30
C LEU A 49 -8.19 -0.88 12.70
N TYR A 50 -7.92 -0.74 13.99
CA TYR A 50 -6.76 -0.02 14.49
C TYR A 50 -5.45 -0.59 13.92
N ASP A 51 -5.25 -1.90 14.02
CA ASP A 51 -4.06 -2.56 13.51
C ASP A 51 -3.93 -2.45 11.98
N ALA A 52 -5.06 -2.57 11.26
CA ALA A 52 -5.08 -2.38 9.81
C ALA A 52 -4.65 -0.96 9.41
N ILE A 53 -5.11 0.07 10.13
CA ILE A 53 -4.72 1.47 9.92
C ILE A 53 -3.24 1.69 10.26
N GLN A 54 -2.75 1.16 11.38
CA GLN A 54 -1.34 1.29 11.78
C GLN A 54 -0.40 0.62 10.77
N LYS A 55 -0.80 -0.55 10.27
CA LYS A 55 -0.05 -1.27 9.24
C LYS A 55 0.01 -0.50 7.92
N ALA A 56 -1.08 0.16 7.53
CA ALA A 56 -1.12 1.01 6.34
C ALA A 56 -0.29 2.29 6.48
N LYS A 57 -0.17 2.86 7.69
CA LYS A 57 0.68 4.03 7.96
C LYS A 57 2.19 3.71 7.99
N LYS A 58 2.56 2.47 8.31
CA LYS A 58 3.96 2.03 8.42
C LYS A 58 4.60 1.61 7.08
N THR A 59 3.79 1.44 6.02
CA THR A 59 4.26 1.18 4.64
C THR A 59 4.61 2.46 3.90
#